data_AF-A0A1G2YR31-F1
#
_entry.id   AF-A0A1G2YR31-F1
#
_cell.length_a   1.000
_cell.length_b   1.000
_cell.length_c   1.000
_cell.angle_alpha   90.00
_cell.angle_beta   90.00
_cell.angle_gamma   90.00
#
_symmetry.space_group_name_H-M   'P 1'
#
loop_
_entity.id
_entity.type
_entity.pdbx_description
1 polymer ?
#
loop_
_entity_poly.entity_id
_entity_poly.type
_entity_poly.pdbx_seq_one_letter_code
_entity_poly.pdbx_strand_id
1 'polypeptide(L)'
;MKVKTIMLEGETGYIAIISREPKNILCEIKDQNSKFLALHHVSTNDRDDQISMAQCIQYQLDGCKGTNSMIHDYLRFITIFAD
;
A
#
# COMPACT_ATOMS: atom_id res chain seq x y z
N MET A 1 -1.75 3.58 20.47
CA MET A 1 -2.12 4.46 19.34
C MET A 1 -2.66 3.56 18.24
N LYS A 2 -3.91 3.73 17.77
CA LYS A 2 -4.46 2.94 16.66
C LYS A 2 -4.34 3.75 15.38
N VAL A 3 -3.48 3.31 14.46
CA VAL A 3 -3.37 3.91 13.12
C VAL A 3 -4.59 3.44 12.33
N LYS A 4 -5.40 4.37 11.82
CA LYS A 4 -6.59 4.04 11.00
C LYS A 4 -6.28 4.00 9.51
N THR A 5 -5.42 4.91 9.07
CA THR A 5 -5.05 5.09 7.66
C THR A 5 -3.62 5.63 7.57
N ILE A 6 -2.85 5.18 6.59
CA ILE A 6 -1.54 5.71 6.20
C ILE A 6 -1.68 6.23 4.76
N MET A 7 -1.19 7.44 4.51
CA MET A 7 -1.09 8.00 3.17
C MET A 7 0.38 8.08 2.78
N LEU A 8 0.69 7.62 1.57
CA LEU A 8 2.02 7.58 1.00
C LEU A 8 1.97 8.33 -0.33
N GLU A 9 2.90 9.25 -0.52
CA GLU A 9 3.04 10.02 -1.76
C GLU A 9 4.31 9.57 -2.46
N GLY A 10 4.20 9.27 -3.75
CA GLY A 10 5.30 8.80 -4.59
C GLY A 10 5.85 9.87 -5.51
N GLU A 11 7.01 9.60 -6.11
CA GLU A 11 7.64 10.50 -7.08
C GLU A 11 6.85 10.62 -8.39
N THR A 12 6.01 9.63 -8.73
CA THR A 12 5.11 9.69 -9.90
C THR A 12 3.97 10.67 -9.73
N GLY A 13 3.73 11.15 -8.50
CA GLY A 13 2.57 11.95 -8.15
C GLY A 13 1.35 11.12 -7.73
N TYR A 14 1.43 9.79 -7.76
CA TYR A 14 0.36 8.98 -7.20
C TYR A 14 0.42 8.94 -5.68
N ILE A 15 -0.76 8.74 -5.09
CA ILE A 15 -0.98 8.69 -3.65
C ILE A 15 -1.56 7.32 -3.32
N ALA A 16 -0.90 6.57 -2.45
CA ALA A 16 -1.38 5.31 -1.94
C ALA A 16 -1.95 5.52 -0.52
N ILE A 17 -3.17 5.07 -0.30
CA ILE A 17 -3.89 5.21 0.95
C ILE A 17 -4.17 3.81 1.48
N ILE A 18 -3.43 3.41 2.50
CA ILE A 18 -3.58 2.10 3.15
C ILE A 18 -4.49 2.28 4.37
N SER A 19 -5.57 1.51 4.42
CA SER A 19 -6.54 1.50 5.52
C SER A 19 -6.81 0.07 6.00
N ARG A 20 -7.10 -0.08 7.29
CA ARG A 20 -7.49 -1.38 7.88
C ARG A 20 -9.00 -1.52 7.92
N GLU A 21 -9.50 -2.55 7.28
CA GLU A 21 -10.85 -3.08 7.48
C GLU A 21 -10.83 -4.23 8.51
N PRO A 22 -11.97 -4.58 9.13
CA PRO A 22 -12.03 -5.57 10.20
C PRO A 22 -11.49 -6.97 9.85
N LYS A 23 -11.38 -7.32 8.56
CA LYS A 23 -10.80 -8.60 8.11
C LYS A 23 -9.64 -8.44 7.11
N ASN A 24 -9.56 -7.30 6.43
CA ASN A 24 -8.70 -7.09 5.27
C ASN A 24 -7.94 -5.77 5.38
N ILE A 25 -6.87 -5.64 4.61
CA ILE A 25 -6.15 -4.39 4.42
C ILE A 25 -6.50 -3.88 3.03
N LEU A 26 -6.77 -2.60 2.93
CA LEU A 26 -7.32 -1.96 1.75
C LEU A 26 -6.37 -0.84 1.33
N CYS A 27 -5.86 -0.89 0.11
CA CYS A 27 -4.99 0.14 -0.46
C CYS A 27 -5.69 0.80 -1.65
N GLU A 28 -5.99 2.08 -1.52
CA GLU A 28 -6.49 2.91 -2.61
C GLU A 28 -5.31 3.66 -3.25
N ILE A 29 -5.21 3.62 -4.57
CA ILE A 29 -4.26 4.42 -5.32
C ILE A 29 -5.03 5.54 -6.02
N LYS A 30 -4.61 6.77 -5.79
CA LYS A 30 -5.20 7.98 -6.34
C LYS A 30 -4.13 8.79 -7.07
N ASP A 31 -4.57 9.54 -8.06
CA ASP A 31 -3.74 10.53 -8.74
C ASP A 31 -3.67 11.86 -7.94
N GLN A 32 -2.75 12.77 -8.28
CA GLN A 32 -2.64 14.11 -7.70
C GLN A 32 -3.96 14.89 -7.76
N ASN A 33 -4.78 14.62 -8.78
CA ASN A 33 -6.11 15.20 -8.95
C ASN A 33 -7.21 14.49 -8.14
N SER A 34 -6.85 13.67 -7.15
CA SER A 34 -7.76 12.81 -6.37
C SER A 34 -8.58 11.84 -7.22
N LYS A 35 -8.14 11.55 -8.44
CA LYS A 35 -8.80 10.57 -9.31
C LYS A 35 -8.44 9.17 -8.85
N PHE A 36 -9.45 8.36 -8.59
CA PHE A 36 -9.28 6.95 -8.24
C PHE A 36 -8.65 6.19 -9.42
N LEU A 37 -7.55 5.48 -9.16
CA LEU A 37 -6.81 4.68 -10.14
C LEU A 37 -7.04 3.18 -9.91
N ALA A 38 -6.80 2.73 -8.68
CA ALA A 38 -6.86 1.32 -8.32
C ALA A 38 -7.23 1.12 -6.86
N LEU A 39 -7.79 -0.05 -6.57
CA LEU A 39 -8.11 -0.53 -5.23
C LEU A 39 -7.58 -1.95 -5.10
N HIS A 40 -6.78 -2.17 -4.08
CA HIS A 40 -6.26 -3.49 -3.73
C HIS A 40 -6.79 -3.90 -2.37
N HIS A 41 -7.29 -5.13 -2.30
CA HIS A 41 -7.68 -5.77 -1.05
C HIS A 41 -6.74 -6.93 -0.81
N VAL A 42 -6.18 -6.99 0.38
CA VAL A 42 -5.34 -8.12 0.81
C VAL A 42 -5.76 -8.63 2.17
N SER A 43 -5.50 -9.92 2.38
CA SER A 43 -5.77 -10.57 3.66
C SER A 43 -4.76 -10.16 4.72
N THR A 44 -5.24 -9.96 5.95
CA THR A 44 -4.38 -9.75 7.13
C THR A 44 -3.55 -10.98 7.49
N ASN A 45 -3.99 -12.17 7.06
CA ASN A 45 -3.35 -13.44 7.38
C ASN A 45 -2.51 -14.01 6.23
N ASP A 46 -2.50 -13.37 5.05
CA ASP A 46 -1.73 -13.84 3.90
C ASP A 46 -0.55 -12.92 3.64
N ARG A 47 0.65 -13.42 3.96
CA ARG A 47 1.88 -12.63 3.86
C ARG A 47 2.33 -12.45 2.42
N ASP A 48 2.08 -13.41 1.54
CA ASP A 48 2.46 -13.30 0.13
C ASP A 48 1.57 -12.28 -0.59
N ASP A 49 0.30 -12.22 -0.20
CA ASP A 49 -0.66 -11.21 -0.66
C ASP A 49 -0.23 -9.80 -0.21
N GLN A 50 0.22 -9.65 1.05
CA GLN A 50 0.77 -8.41 1.58
C GLN A 50 2.05 -7.95 0.85
N ILE A 51 2.94 -8.89 0.51
CA ILE A 51 4.15 -8.59 -0.29
C ILE A 51 3.76 -8.14 -1.69
N SER A 52 2.78 -8.80 -2.30
CA SER A 52 2.26 -8.44 -3.63
C SER A 52 1.67 -7.02 -3.61
N MET A 53 0.94 -6.64 -2.56
CA MET A 53 0.47 -5.27 -2.38
C MET A 53 1.62 -4.28 -2.24
N ALA A 54 2.66 -4.59 -1.46
CA ALA A 54 3.84 -3.72 -1.34
C ALA A 54 4.53 -3.49 -2.69
N GLN A 55 4.64 -4.52 -3.53
CA GLN A 55 5.17 -4.41 -4.88
C GLN A 55 4.29 -3.54 -5.79
N CYS A 56 2.97 -3.67 -5.69
CA CYS A 56 2.03 -2.80 -6.41
C CYS A 56 2.18 -1.34 -6.00
N ILE A 57 2.26 -1.06 -4.70
CA ILE A 57 2.44 0.29 -4.17
C ILE A 57 3.74 0.90 -4.69
N GLN A 58 4.85 0.17 -4.55
CA GLN A 58 6.15 0.57 -5.10
C GLN A 58 6.08 0.91 -6.59
N TYR A 59 5.48 0.03 -7.39
CA TYR A 59 5.38 0.22 -8.83
C TYR A 59 4.57 1.45 -9.21
N GLN A 60 3.49 1.73 -8.48
CA GLN A 60 2.61 2.85 -8.77
C GLN A 60 3.20 4.17 -8.26
N LEU A 61 3.73 4.20 -7.04
CA LEU A 61 4.30 5.39 -6.43
C LEU A 61 5.65 5.80 -7.05
N ASP A 62 6.50 4.83 -7.34
CA ASP A 62 7.88 5.09 -7.77
C ASP A 62 8.08 4.81 -9.27
N GLY A 63 7.03 4.32 -9.96
CA GLY A 63 7.07 4.04 -11.41
C GLY A 63 8.05 2.92 -11.80
N CYS A 64 8.59 2.20 -10.82
CA CYS A 64 9.62 1.20 -11.01
C CYS A 64 9.33 -0.05 -10.16
N LYS A 65 9.91 -1.19 -10.55
CA LYS A 65 9.69 -2.45 -9.83
C LYS A 65 10.26 -2.45 -8.40
N GLY A 66 10.98 -1.39 -8.01
CA GLY A 66 11.67 -1.23 -6.74
C GLY A 66 12.75 -2.27 -6.49
N THR A 67 13.57 -2.01 -5.48
CA THR A 67 14.46 -3.03 -4.92
C THR A 67 13.75 -3.75 -3.77
N ASN A 68 14.23 -4.95 -3.40
CA ASN A 68 13.66 -5.69 -2.27
C ASN A 68 13.61 -4.83 -0.99
N SER A 69 14.58 -3.96 -0.75
CA SER A 69 14.58 -3.03 0.39
C SER A 69 13.39 -2.07 0.36
N MET A 70 13.10 -1.46 -0.80
CA MET A 70 12.00 -0.50 -0.92
C MET A 70 10.63 -1.20 -0.77
N ILE A 71 10.48 -2.39 -1.35
CA ILE A 71 9.29 -3.23 -1.17
C ILE A 71 9.11 -3.58 0.32
N HIS A 72 10.19 -3.90 1.03
CA HIS A 72 10.13 -4.21 2.46
C HIS A 72 9.74 -3.01 3.32
N ASP A 73 10.10 -1.78 2.93
CA ASP A 73 9.65 -0.57 3.60
C ASP A 73 8.13 -0.40 3.47
N TYR A 74 7.57 -0.59 2.27
CA TYR A 74 6.12 -0.58 2.05
C TYR A 74 5.42 -1.73 2.79
N LEU A 75 6.00 -2.92 2.78
CA LEU A 75 5.48 -4.08 3.52
C LEU A 75 5.38 -3.80 5.02
N ARG A 76 6.36 -3.09 5.60
CA ARG A 76 6.35 -2.74 7.01
C ARG A 76 5.12 -1.89 7.38
N PHE A 77 4.70 -0.96 6.52
CA PHE A 77 3.47 -0.19 6.74
C PHE A 77 2.23 -1.07 6.66
N ILE A 78 2.19 -2.04 5.74
CA ILE A 78 1.09 -3.00 5.62
C ILE A 78 1.02 -3.90 6.86
N THR A 79 2.17 -4.37 7.37
CA THR A 79 2.23 -5.25 8.55
C THR A 79 1.69 -4.57 9.82
N ILE A 80 1.82 -3.24 9.95
CA ILE A 80 1.21 -2.47 11.06
C ILE A 80 -0.32 -2.66 11.10
N PHE A 81 -0.95 -2.91 9.95
CA PHE A 81 -2.38 -3.16 9.87
C PHE A 81 -2.75 -4.66 9.91
N ALA A 82 -1.79 -5.56 9.74
CA ALA A 82 -1.98 -6.99 9.87
C ALA A 82 -1.97 -7.45 11.34
N ASP A 83 -1.18 -6.79 12.19
CA ASP A 83 -1.10 -6.98 13.65
C ASP A 83 -2.28 -6.27 14.37
#